data_AF-A0A383CUT8-F1
#
_entry.id   AF-A0A383CUT8-F1
#
_cell.length_a   1.000
_cell.length_b   1.000
_cell.length_c   1.000
_cell.angle_alpha   90.00
_cell.angle_beta   90.00
_cell.angle_gamma   90.00
#
_symmetry.space_group_name_H-M   'P 1'
#
loop_
_entity.id
_entity.type
_entity.pdbx_description
1 polymer ?
#
loop_
_entity_poly.entity_id
_entity_poly.type
_entity_poly.pdbx_seq_one_letter_code
_entity_poly.pdbx_strand_id
1 'polypeptide(L)'
;YAVRNADLNGATTESPVELSCIGVIPAGTHPTDTVDKGTCMRIFTGSPIPQGADAVIMQEDCSSAPGDDSTVRCNDSVKPWENIRLKGEDVREGDPVITAGARITAGTIGLLAATGHDSVEVGLRPKVGLVATGSELVEPPSDLKPGEIYESNRAMLSSHIAKTNGLPTPYPVVPDSLEDTVTALKRAFAENDAVVTSGGVSVGDHDHVKPAIERLGGSLDFWKVAVKPGKPVVLGQVG
;
A
#
# COMPACT_ATOMS: atom_id res chain seq x y z
N TYR A 1 26.67 -21.42 14.11
CA TYR A 1 28.00 -21.62 13.51
C TYR A 1 27.84 -22.19 12.12
N ALA A 2 28.51 -21.62 11.13
CA ALA A 2 28.61 -22.18 9.79
C ALA A 2 29.59 -23.35 9.82
N VAL A 3 29.13 -24.50 9.36
CA VAL A 3 29.82 -25.78 9.48
C VAL A 3 29.69 -26.60 8.20
N ARG A 4 30.51 -27.64 8.11
CA ARG A 4 30.26 -28.78 7.24
C ARG A 4 29.40 -29.78 7.99
N ASN A 5 28.21 -30.08 7.50
CA ASN A 5 27.26 -31.00 8.14
C ASN A 5 27.92 -32.37 8.40
N ALA A 6 28.78 -32.81 7.48
CA ALA A 6 29.48 -34.09 7.56
C ALA A 6 30.42 -34.20 8.78
N ASP A 7 30.93 -33.07 9.30
CA ASP A 7 31.78 -33.07 10.50
C ASP A 7 30.96 -33.27 11.78
N LEU A 8 29.65 -33.01 11.76
CA LEU A 8 28.75 -33.15 12.91
C LEU A 8 27.90 -34.44 12.87
N ASN A 9 28.25 -35.40 12.01
CA ASN A 9 27.54 -36.66 11.92
C ASN A 9 27.61 -37.43 13.25
N GLY A 10 26.45 -37.63 13.89
CA GLY A 10 26.34 -38.36 15.15
C GLY A 10 26.77 -37.56 16.38
N ALA A 11 26.97 -36.24 16.26
CA ALA A 11 27.15 -35.37 17.42
C ALA A 11 25.90 -35.41 18.32
N THR A 12 26.09 -35.61 19.62
CA THR A 12 25.04 -35.52 20.64
C THR A 12 25.56 -34.81 21.89
N THR A 13 24.69 -34.50 22.85
CA THR A 13 25.09 -33.92 24.13
C THR A 13 26.08 -34.81 24.89
N GLU A 14 25.91 -36.13 24.81
CA GLU A 14 26.78 -37.12 25.47
C GLU A 14 28.09 -37.36 24.70
N SER A 15 28.09 -37.14 23.39
CA SER A 15 29.25 -37.32 22.50
C SER A 15 29.38 -36.15 21.53
N PRO A 16 29.75 -34.96 22.04
CA PRO A 16 29.78 -33.76 21.22
C PRO A 16 31.02 -33.76 20.32
N VAL A 17 30.92 -33.08 19.19
CA VAL A 17 32.05 -32.88 18.26
C VAL A 17 32.67 -31.52 18.51
N GLU A 18 34.00 -31.48 18.55
CA GLU A 18 34.77 -30.23 18.68
C GLU A 18 35.27 -29.76 17.32
N LEU A 19 34.99 -28.49 17.00
CA LEU A 19 35.42 -27.83 15.77
C LEU A 19 36.26 -26.60 16.12
N SER A 20 37.33 -26.36 15.36
CA SER A 20 38.12 -25.13 15.49
C SER A 20 37.40 -23.94 14.85
N CYS A 21 37.06 -22.94 15.63
CA CYS A 21 36.41 -21.71 15.18
C CYS A 21 37.44 -20.75 14.60
N ILE A 22 37.57 -20.73 13.28
CA ILE A 22 38.61 -19.98 12.55
C ILE A 22 38.26 -18.51 12.30
N GLY A 23 37.03 -18.09 12.62
CA GLY A 23 36.62 -16.71 12.43
C GLY A 23 35.18 -16.40 12.80
N VAL A 24 34.82 -15.13 12.68
CA VAL A 24 33.48 -14.59 12.96
C VAL A 24 32.98 -13.83 11.74
N ILE A 25 31.72 -14.02 11.37
CA ILE A 25 31.05 -13.41 10.22
C ILE A 25 29.88 -12.53 10.73
N PRO A 26 30.13 -11.26 11.08
CA PRO A 26 29.08 -10.31 11.46
C PRO A 26 28.08 -10.06 10.32
N ALA A 27 26.88 -9.57 10.67
CA ALA A 27 25.92 -9.13 9.68
C ALA A 27 26.50 -7.95 8.86
N GLY A 28 26.28 -7.98 7.54
CA GLY A 28 26.78 -6.94 6.62
C GLY A 28 28.24 -7.11 6.17
N THR A 29 28.91 -8.21 6.53
CA THR A 29 30.24 -8.54 5.99
C THR A 29 30.20 -9.74 5.06
N HIS A 30 31.24 -9.91 4.25
CA HIS A 30 31.44 -11.09 3.42
C HIS A 30 32.59 -11.94 3.97
N PRO A 31 32.40 -13.25 4.18
CA PRO A 31 33.48 -14.12 4.61
C PRO A 31 34.53 -14.29 3.51
N THR A 32 35.82 -14.23 3.89
CA THR A 32 36.96 -14.48 2.99
C THR A 32 37.56 -15.86 3.17
N ASP A 33 37.41 -16.45 4.36
CA ASP A 33 37.94 -17.78 4.69
C ASP A 33 36.98 -18.89 4.26
N THR A 34 37.53 -20.09 4.08
CA THR A 34 36.77 -21.31 3.74
C THR A 34 36.64 -22.19 4.97
N VAL A 35 35.45 -22.75 5.19
CA VAL A 35 35.22 -23.77 6.22
C VAL A 35 35.66 -25.13 5.68
N ASP A 36 36.80 -25.60 6.18
CA ASP A 36 37.40 -26.89 5.87
C ASP A 36 36.95 -27.97 6.88
N LYS A 37 37.45 -29.21 6.68
CA LYS A 37 37.16 -30.32 7.60
C LYS A 37 37.61 -29.98 9.03
N GLY A 38 36.71 -30.14 10.00
CA GLY A 38 37.01 -29.95 11.42
C GLY A 38 37.09 -28.48 11.85
N THR A 39 36.71 -27.55 10.98
CA THR A 39 36.64 -26.12 11.32
C THR A 39 35.21 -25.60 11.23
N CYS A 40 34.97 -24.45 11.86
CA CYS A 40 33.72 -23.72 11.77
C CYS A 40 33.96 -22.21 11.80
N MET A 41 32.94 -21.45 11.45
CA MET A 41 32.95 -20.00 11.68
C MET A 41 31.69 -19.59 12.46
N ARG A 42 31.85 -18.67 13.42
CA ARG A 42 30.70 -18.08 14.09
C ARG A 42 29.99 -17.15 13.10
N ILE A 43 28.73 -17.44 12.80
CA ILE A 43 27.93 -16.70 11.82
C ILE A 43 26.70 -16.12 12.51
N PHE A 44 26.31 -14.90 12.13
CA PHE A 44 25.11 -14.24 12.63
C PHE A 44 23.98 -14.27 11.59
N THR A 45 22.75 -14.16 12.04
CA THR A 45 21.56 -14.15 11.17
C THR A 45 21.66 -13.05 10.12
N GLY A 46 21.43 -13.41 8.85
CA GLY A 46 21.52 -12.51 7.71
C GLY A 46 22.91 -12.41 7.08
N SER A 47 23.94 -13.02 7.68
CA SER A 47 25.27 -13.09 7.08
C SER A 47 25.32 -14.11 5.93
N PRO A 48 26.11 -13.85 4.87
CA PRO A 48 26.37 -14.83 3.81
C PRO A 48 27.05 -16.10 4.36
N ILE A 49 26.67 -17.27 3.82
CA ILE A 49 27.31 -18.54 4.14
C ILE A 49 28.74 -18.57 3.55
N PRO A 50 29.79 -18.87 4.35
CA PRO A 50 31.16 -18.97 3.85
C PRO A 50 31.33 -20.15 2.90
N GLN A 51 32.33 -20.08 2.03
CA GLN A 51 32.69 -21.21 1.18
C GLN A 51 33.01 -22.44 2.04
N GLY A 52 32.61 -23.63 1.57
CA GLY A 52 32.85 -24.90 2.26
C GLY A 52 31.78 -25.27 3.29
N ALA A 53 31.05 -24.31 3.86
CA ALA A 53 29.92 -24.61 4.75
C ALA A 53 28.66 -24.98 3.96
N ASP A 54 27.94 -25.98 4.45
CA ASP A 54 26.68 -26.47 3.87
C ASP A 54 25.55 -26.58 4.91
N ALA A 55 25.78 -26.13 6.16
CA ALA A 55 24.76 -26.03 7.20
C ALA A 55 25.12 -24.96 8.25
N VAL A 56 24.12 -24.52 9.02
CA VAL A 56 24.33 -23.68 10.21
C VAL A 56 23.72 -24.36 11.45
N ILE A 57 24.56 -24.69 12.43
CA ILE A 57 24.09 -25.14 13.76
C ILE A 57 23.82 -23.93 14.66
N MET A 58 22.72 -23.95 15.41
CA MET A 58 22.36 -22.87 16.33
C MET A 58 23.39 -22.76 17.46
N GLN A 59 23.63 -21.55 17.98
CA GLN A 59 24.62 -21.39 19.06
C GLN A 59 24.12 -22.05 20.36
N GLU A 60 22.80 -22.17 20.50
CA GLU A 60 22.10 -22.81 21.60
C GLU A 60 22.42 -24.31 21.68
N ASP A 61 22.77 -24.94 20.55
CA ASP A 61 23.20 -26.34 20.46
C ASP A 61 24.74 -26.48 20.55
N CYS A 62 25.43 -25.40 20.88
CA CYS A 62 26.88 -25.36 21.02
C CYS A 62 27.31 -24.86 22.41
N SER A 63 28.51 -25.24 22.83
CA SER A 63 29.18 -24.72 24.03
C SER A 63 30.64 -24.41 23.74
N SER A 64 31.27 -23.56 24.56
CA SER A 64 32.72 -23.35 24.48
C SER A 64 33.47 -24.56 25.04
N ALA A 65 34.58 -24.93 24.41
CA ALA A 65 35.46 -25.93 24.99
C ALA A 65 36.10 -25.42 26.30
N PRO A 66 36.27 -26.25 27.34
CA PRO A 66 36.90 -25.84 28.58
C PRO A 66 38.34 -25.36 28.36
N GLY A 67 38.60 -24.07 28.64
CA GLY A 67 39.95 -23.50 28.56
C GLY A 67 40.43 -23.12 27.15
N ASP A 68 39.55 -23.18 26.14
CA ASP A 68 39.87 -22.77 24.76
C ASP A 68 38.67 -22.07 24.09
N ASP A 69 38.79 -20.76 23.90
CA ASP A 69 37.78 -19.95 23.22
C ASP A 69 37.79 -20.11 21.69
N SER A 70 38.81 -20.77 21.14
CA SER A 70 38.93 -21.05 19.70
C SER A 70 38.33 -22.40 19.29
N THR A 71 37.86 -23.21 20.25
CA THR A 71 37.21 -24.49 19.98
C THR A 71 35.75 -24.46 20.43
N VAL A 72 34.86 -24.80 19.51
CA VAL A 72 33.42 -24.90 19.73
C VAL A 72 33.03 -26.37 19.83
N ARG A 73 32.29 -26.70 20.89
CA ARG A 73 31.71 -28.01 21.11
C ARG A 73 30.26 -28.02 20.63
N CYS A 74 30.01 -28.74 19.54
CA CYS A 74 28.68 -28.94 18.95
C CYS A 74 28.01 -30.16 19.60
N ASN A 75 26.85 -29.95 20.21
CA ASN A 75 26.12 -30.94 21.00
C ASN A 75 24.97 -31.59 20.22
N ASP A 76 24.78 -31.22 18.96
CA ASP A 76 23.81 -31.85 18.07
C ASP A 76 24.38 -31.95 16.65
N SER A 77 23.79 -32.85 15.87
CA SER A 77 23.99 -32.97 14.44
C SER A 77 23.19 -31.92 13.68
N VAL A 78 23.54 -31.69 12.42
CA VAL A 78 22.82 -30.77 11.55
C VAL A 78 22.65 -31.38 10.16
N LYS A 79 21.49 -31.16 9.53
CA LYS A 79 21.23 -31.65 8.17
C LYS A 79 21.86 -30.73 7.13
N PRO A 80 22.17 -31.25 5.92
CA PRO A 80 22.52 -30.40 4.80
C PRO A 80 21.46 -29.31 4.57
N TRP A 81 21.91 -28.07 4.38
CA TRP A 81 21.12 -26.85 4.15
C TRP A 81 20.25 -26.39 5.32
N GLU A 82 20.38 -27.00 6.49
CA GLU A 82 19.64 -26.56 7.66
C GLU A 82 20.08 -25.17 8.12
N ASN A 83 19.08 -24.33 8.46
CA ASN A 83 19.25 -22.92 8.83
C ASN A 83 19.95 -22.05 7.75
N ILE A 84 19.96 -22.49 6.49
CA ILE A 84 20.40 -21.69 5.34
C ILE A 84 19.19 -21.18 4.58
N ARG A 85 19.14 -19.85 4.39
CA ARG A 85 18.19 -19.18 3.51
C ARG A 85 18.79 -19.05 2.11
N LEU A 86 18.12 -19.59 1.10
CA LEU A 86 18.62 -19.61 -0.28
C LEU A 86 18.36 -18.29 -0.98
N LYS A 87 19.26 -17.91 -1.90
CA LYS A 87 19.08 -16.73 -2.74
C LYS A 87 17.78 -16.88 -3.54
N GLY A 88 16.87 -15.91 -3.36
CA GLY A 88 15.59 -15.86 -4.04
C GLY A 88 14.56 -16.88 -3.54
N GLU A 89 14.66 -17.33 -2.29
CA GLU A 89 13.62 -18.18 -1.68
C GLU A 89 12.31 -17.42 -1.42
N ASP A 90 12.39 -16.11 -1.11
CA ASP A 90 11.23 -15.25 -0.92
C ASP A 90 10.73 -14.65 -2.26
N VAL A 91 11.63 -14.02 -3.02
CA VAL A 91 11.34 -13.36 -4.31
C VAL A 91 12.54 -13.56 -5.22
N ARG A 92 12.28 -14.03 -6.45
CA ARG A 92 13.33 -14.21 -7.46
C ARG A 92 13.41 -12.99 -8.37
N GLU A 93 14.58 -12.83 -8.97
CA GLU A 93 14.76 -11.86 -10.04
C GLU A 93 13.78 -12.18 -11.18
N GLY A 94 13.01 -11.16 -11.60
CA GLY A 94 11.96 -11.30 -12.61
C GLY A 94 10.57 -11.63 -12.06
N ASP A 95 10.42 -11.96 -10.77
CA ASP A 95 9.10 -12.17 -10.19
C ASP A 95 8.33 -10.84 -10.07
N PRO A 96 7.02 -10.82 -10.41
CA PRO A 96 6.20 -9.64 -10.19
C PRO A 96 5.94 -9.43 -8.70
N VAL A 97 6.45 -8.32 -8.14
CA VAL A 97 6.23 -7.93 -6.73
C VAL A 97 4.92 -7.16 -6.51
N ILE A 98 4.41 -6.51 -7.55
CA ILE A 98 3.13 -5.81 -7.58
C ILE A 98 2.60 -5.80 -9.02
N THR A 99 1.29 -5.79 -9.20
CA THR A 99 0.63 -5.69 -10.51
C THR A 99 -0.09 -4.36 -10.69
N ALA A 100 -0.27 -3.94 -11.95
CA ALA A 100 -1.01 -2.72 -12.28
C ALA A 100 -2.45 -2.79 -11.71
N GLY A 101 -2.90 -1.69 -11.11
CA GLY A 101 -4.21 -1.59 -10.46
C GLY A 101 -4.24 -2.08 -9.01
N ALA A 102 -3.18 -2.69 -8.50
CA ALA A 102 -3.08 -3.06 -7.09
C ALA A 102 -3.04 -1.81 -6.19
N ARG A 103 -3.76 -1.87 -5.06
CA ARG A 103 -3.68 -0.83 -4.04
C ARG A 103 -2.36 -0.96 -3.28
N ILE A 104 -1.61 0.13 -3.21
CA ILE A 104 -0.40 0.19 -2.38
C ILE A 104 -0.79 0.19 -0.90
N THR A 105 -0.33 -0.82 -0.18
CA THR A 105 -0.49 -0.97 1.29
C THR A 105 0.86 -0.81 1.99
N ALA A 106 0.87 -0.79 3.32
CA ALA A 106 2.13 -0.79 4.09
C ALA A 106 3.02 -1.99 3.75
N GLY A 107 2.44 -3.17 3.56
CA GLY A 107 3.18 -4.37 3.14
C GLY A 107 3.77 -4.23 1.74
N THR A 108 3.00 -3.66 0.80
CA THR A 108 3.48 -3.36 -0.55
C THR A 108 4.67 -2.42 -0.53
N ILE A 109 4.63 -1.36 0.30
CA ILE A 109 5.74 -0.41 0.47
C ILE A 109 6.97 -1.14 1.01
N GLY A 110 6.80 -2.00 2.02
CA GLY A 110 7.90 -2.79 2.58
C GLY A 110 8.55 -3.71 1.54
N LEU A 111 7.76 -4.38 0.71
CA LEU A 111 8.26 -5.26 -0.35
C LEU A 111 8.99 -4.48 -1.45
N LEU A 112 8.46 -3.34 -1.89
CA LEU A 112 9.11 -2.48 -2.87
C LEU A 112 10.48 -1.99 -2.38
N ALA A 113 10.53 -1.50 -1.14
CA ALA A 113 11.79 -1.08 -0.52
C ALA A 113 12.78 -2.24 -0.35
N ALA A 114 12.31 -3.41 0.12
CA ALA A 114 13.14 -4.60 0.29
C ALA A 114 13.72 -5.13 -1.04
N THR A 115 13.07 -4.84 -2.16
CA THR A 115 13.51 -5.20 -3.51
C THR A 115 14.24 -4.07 -4.23
N GLY A 116 14.57 -2.99 -3.53
CA GLY A 116 15.43 -1.91 -4.04
C GLY A 116 14.72 -0.84 -4.86
N HIS A 117 13.38 -0.78 -4.85
CA HIS A 117 12.62 0.25 -5.53
C HIS A 117 12.47 1.49 -4.64
N ASP A 118 12.97 2.64 -5.09
CA ASP A 118 12.84 3.92 -4.39
C ASP A 118 11.58 4.71 -4.78
N SER A 119 10.98 4.33 -5.92
CA SER A 119 9.82 4.99 -6.51
C SER A 119 9.04 4.01 -7.39
N VAL A 120 7.75 4.28 -7.57
CA VAL A 120 6.86 3.50 -8.44
C VAL A 120 5.90 4.43 -9.17
N GLU A 121 5.52 4.05 -10.38
CA GLU A 121 4.46 4.72 -11.11
C GLU A 121 3.10 4.37 -10.51
N VAL A 122 2.26 5.39 -10.30
CA VAL A 122 0.92 5.25 -9.72
C VAL A 122 -0.11 5.98 -10.57
N GLY A 123 -1.37 5.53 -10.49
CA GLY A 123 -2.47 6.24 -11.11
C GLY A 123 -2.66 7.64 -10.52
N LEU A 124 -3.07 8.59 -11.36
CA LEU A 124 -3.43 9.93 -10.91
C LEU A 124 -4.67 9.87 -10.00
N ARG A 125 -4.74 10.80 -9.05
CA ARG A 125 -5.93 10.97 -8.22
C ARG A 125 -7.02 11.64 -9.04
N PRO A 126 -8.23 11.05 -9.16
CA PRO A 126 -9.31 11.66 -9.92
C PRO A 126 -9.77 12.96 -9.27
N LYS A 127 -9.88 14.02 -10.06
CA LYS A 127 -10.46 15.31 -9.65
C LYS A 127 -11.98 15.24 -9.78
N VAL A 128 -12.68 15.65 -8.73
CA VAL A 128 -14.14 15.58 -8.67
C VAL A 128 -14.70 16.94 -8.32
N GLY A 129 -15.35 17.58 -9.28
CA GLY A 129 -16.05 18.85 -9.10
C GLY A 129 -17.32 18.66 -8.27
N LEU A 130 -17.54 19.51 -7.27
CA LEU A 130 -18.72 19.48 -6.41
C LEU A 130 -19.53 20.76 -6.59
N VAL A 131 -20.71 20.64 -7.17
CA VAL A 131 -21.59 21.78 -7.49
C VAL A 131 -22.87 21.67 -6.67
N ALA A 132 -23.15 22.66 -5.84
CA ALA A 132 -24.42 22.73 -5.10
C ALA A 132 -25.33 23.77 -5.73
N THR A 133 -26.61 23.45 -5.91
CA THR A 133 -27.62 24.37 -6.45
C THR A 133 -28.77 24.47 -5.45
N GLY A 134 -29.20 25.70 -5.16
CA GLY A 134 -30.34 25.94 -4.29
C GLY A 134 -30.27 27.32 -3.66
N SER A 135 -31.31 28.13 -3.88
CA SER A 135 -31.38 29.49 -3.34
C SER A 135 -31.49 29.55 -1.80
N GLU A 136 -31.87 28.42 -1.18
CA GLU A 136 -31.96 28.25 0.26
C GLU A 136 -30.60 27.99 0.93
N LEU A 137 -29.58 27.64 0.14
CA LEU A 137 -28.31 27.14 0.64
C LEU A 137 -27.37 28.28 1.03
N VAL A 138 -26.89 28.25 2.27
CA VAL A 138 -25.86 29.17 2.77
C VAL A 138 -24.70 28.42 3.42
N GLU A 139 -23.51 29.02 3.42
CA GLU A 139 -22.31 28.42 4.00
C GLU A 139 -21.91 29.10 5.32
N PRO A 140 -21.43 28.35 6.32
CA PRO A 140 -20.79 28.95 7.49
C PRO A 140 -19.59 29.83 7.08
N PRO A 141 -19.34 30.96 7.77
CA PRO A 141 -19.93 31.36 9.05
C PRO A 141 -21.17 32.26 8.95
N SER A 142 -21.83 32.37 7.79
CA SER A 142 -23.01 33.23 7.62
C SER A 142 -24.19 32.76 8.48
N ASP A 143 -24.92 33.71 9.07
CA ASP A 143 -26.15 33.43 9.80
C ASP A 143 -27.30 33.03 8.86
N LEU A 144 -28.16 32.11 9.30
CA LEU A 144 -29.37 31.73 8.57
C LEU A 144 -30.44 32.81 8.65
N LYS A 145 -31.04 33.15 7.51
CA LYS A 145 -32.32 33.86 7.43
C LYS A 145 -33.49 32.88 7.39
N PRO A 146 -34.73 33.34 7.66
CA PRO A 146 -35.91 32.50 7.51
C PRO A 146 -35.99 31.87 6.11
N GLY A 147 -36.05 30.54 6.05
CA GLY A 147 -36.10 29.77 4.79
C GLY A 147 -34.74 29.29 4.27
N GLU A 148 -33.63 29.75 4.85
CA GLU A 148 -32.29 29.27 4.52
C GLU A 148 -31.90 28.03 5.36
N ILE A 149 -31.05 27.20 4.78
CA ILE A 149 -30.42 26.04 5.44
C ILE A 149 -28.93 26.00 5.10
N TYR A 150 -28.15 25.38 5.98
CA TYR A 150 -26.72 25.21 5.71
C TYR A 150 -26.46 24.17 4.61
N GLU A 151 -25.60 24.54 3.66
CA GLU A 151 -25.08 23.61 2.67
C GLU A 151 -24.11 22.63 3.33
N SER A 152 -24.53 21.37 3.44
CA SER A 152 -23.78 20.32 4.14
C SER A 152 -23.31 19.19 3.22
N ASN A 153 -23.86 19.08 2.01
CA ASN A 153 -23.57 17.98 1.10
C ASN A 153 -22.19 18.12 0.48
N ARG A 154 -21.77 19.30 -0.01
CA ARG A 154 -20.41 19.44 -0.57
C ARG A 154 -19.35 19.22 0.50
N ALA A 155 -19.58 19.67 1.74
CA ALA A 155 -18.69 19.42 2.86
C ALA A 155 -18.54 17.92 3.14
N MET A 156 -19.66 17.20 3.21
CA MET A 156 -19.69 15.74 3.40
C MET A 156 -19.01 15.01 2.22
N LEU A 157 -19.40 15.33 0.98
CA LEU A 157 -18.88 14.69 -0.24
C LEU A 157 -17.38 14.93 -0.41
N SER A 158 -16.89 16.14 -0.11
CA SER A 158 -15.45 16.45 -0.13
C SER A 158 -14.68 15.51 0.79
N SER A 159 -15.18 15.28 2.01
CA SER A 159 -14.57 14.35 2.95
C SER A 159 -14.56 12.90 2.42
N HIS A 160 -15.66 12.44 1.82
CA HIS A 160 -15.73 11.10 1.25
C HIS A 160 -14.79 10.90 0.06
N ILE A 161 -14.73 11.86 -0.87
CA ILE A 161 -13.83 11.79 -2.03
C ILE A 161 -12.36 11.75 -1.59
N ALA A 162 -11.99 12.59 -0.62
CA ALA A 162 -10.64 12.58 -0.07
C ALA A 162 -10.28 11.23 0.58
N LYS A 163 -11.23 10.61 1.31
CA LYS A 163 -11.04 9.27 1.91
C LYS A 163 -10.84 8.17 0.87
N THR A 164 -11.38 8.33 -0.34
CA THR A 164 -11.17 7.40 -1.45
C THR A 164 -9.97 7.77 -2.33
N ASN A 165 -9.10 8.68 -1.88
CA ASN A 165 -7.93 9.19 -2.60
C ASN A 165 -8.25 9.98 -3.89
N GLY A 166 -9.47 10.54 -3.99
CA GLY A 166 -9.81 11.54 -4.99
C GLY A 166 -9.44 12.96 -4.54
N LEU A 167 -9.55 13.91 -5.46
CA LEU A 167 -9.31 15.34 -5.23
C LEU A 167 -10.62 16.11 -5.38
N PRO A 168 -11.30 16.49 -4.28
CA PRO A 168 -12.53 17.25 -4.37
C PRO A 168 -12.27 18.71 -4.74
N THR A 169 -13.06 19.25 -5.66
CA THR A 169 -13.04 20.67 -6.08
C THR A 169 -14.41 21.28 -5.80
N PRO A 170 -14.64 21.87 -4.61
CA PRO A 170 -15.91 22.54 -4.32
C PRO A 170 -16.04 23.85 -5.08
N TYR A 171 -17.16 24.02 -5.78
CA TYR A 171 -17.56 25.27 -6.43
C TYR A 171 -18.49 26.08 -5.50
N PRO A 172 -18.57 27.42 -5.65
CA PRO A 172 -19.56 28.23 -4.94
C PRO A 172 -20.98 27.68 -5.13
N VAL A 173 -21.84 27.90 -4.13
CA VAL A 173 -23.28 27.60 -4.26
C VAL A 173 -23.84 28.36 -5.45
N VAL A 174 -24.49 27.62 -6.34
CA VAL A 174 -25.05 28.13 -7.58
C VAL A 174 -26.48 28.61 -7.32
N PRO A 175 -26.83 29.84 -7.71
CA PRO A 175 -28.20 30.32 -7.69
C PRO A 175 -29.13 29.40 -8.48
N ASP A 176 -30.40 29.40 -8.13
CA ASP A 176 -31.40 28.57 -8.78
C ASP A 176 -31.86 29.16 -10.13
N SER A 177 -30.93 29.14 -11.10
CA SER A 177 -31.17 29.58 -12.47
C SER A 177 -30.46 28.67 -13.48
N LEU A 178 -31.05 28.52 -14.67
CA LEU A 178 -30.49 27.70 -15.74
C LEU A 178 -29.12 28.23 -16.21
N GLU A 179 -28.98 29.53 -16.40
CA GLU A 179 -27.73 30.12 -16.92
C GLU A 179 -26.57 29.98 -15.91
N ASP A 180 -26.85 30.18 -14.62
CA ASP A 180 -25.85 30.01 -13.56
C ASP A 180 -25.43 28.53 -13.48
N THR A 181 -26.40 27.62 -13.56
CA THR A 181 -26.15 26.17 -13.56
C THR A 181 -25.31 25.74 -14.77
N VAL A 182 -25.64 26.21 -15.98
CA VAL A 182 -24.85 25.95 -17.19
C VAL A 182 -23.42 26.46 -17.04
N THR A 183 -23.25 27.67 -16.53
CA THR A 183 -21.92 28.28 -16.34
C THR A 183 -21.09 27.50 -15.33
N ALA A 184 -21.68 27.14 -14.20
CA ALA A 184 -21.02 26.36 -13.15
C ALA A 184 -20.63 24.96 -13.64
N LEU A 185 -21.55 24.24 -14.29
CA LEU A 185 -21.28 22.91 -14.82
C LEU A 185 -20.22 22.94 -15.94
N LYS A 186 -20.29 23.91 -16.86
CA LYS A 186 -19.29 24.06 -17.92
C LYS A 186 -17.88 24.21 -17.35
N ARG A 187 -17.75 25.03 -16.30
CA ARG A 187 -16.47 25.21 -15.61
C ARG A 187 -16.04 23.92 -14.89
N ALA A 188 -16.96 23.27 -14.18
CA ALA A 188 -16.67 22.05 -13.44
C ALA A 188 -16.19 20.91 -14.35
N PHE A 189 -16.82 20.69 -15.51
CA PHE A 189 -16.39 19.69 -16.48
C PHE A 189 -15.06 20.02 -17.15
N ALA A 190 -14.71 21.30 -17.32
CA ALA A 190 -13.43 21.70 -17.90
C ALA A 190 -12.24 21.48 -16.95
N GLU A 191 -12.48 21.46 -15.63
CA GLU A 191 -11.44 21.43 -14.60
C GLU A 191 -11.28 20.06 -13.91
N ASN A 192 -12.24 19.13 -14.09
CA ASN A 192 -12.32 17.88 -13.31
C ASN A 192 -12.65 16.65 -14.18
N ASP A 193 -12.29 15.47 -13.69
CA ASP A 193 -12.54 14.19 -14.36
C ASP A 193 -13.99 13.71 -14.18
N ALA A 194 -14.63 14.14 -13.10
CA ALA A 194 -16.05 13.89 -12.82
C ALA A 194 -16.68 15.10 -12.11
N VAL A 195 -18.00 15.23 -12.21
CA VAL A 195 -18.78 16.27 -11.52
C VAL A 195 -19.91 15.61 -10.75
N VAL A 196 -20.08 15.99 -9.48
CA VAL A 196 -21.21 15.59 -8.63
C VAL A 196 -21.99 16.84 -8.28
N THR A 197 -23.29 16.80 -8.56
CA THR A 197 -24.22 17.86 -8.17
C THR A 197 -24.95 17.48 -6.88
N SER A 198 -25.21 18.46 -6.02
CA SER A 198 -26.07 18.32 -4.85
C SER A 198 -27.15 19.39 -4.86
N GLY A 199 -28.42 18.97 -4.98
CA GLY A 199 -29.54 19.87 -5.23
C GLY A 199 -29.94 19.88 -6.71
N GLY A 200 -31.16 20.36 -7.00
CA GLY A 200 -31.65 20.48 -8.38
C GLY A 200 -31.76 19.17 -9.14
N VAL A 201 -32.09 18.05 -8.48
CA VAL A 201 -32.25 16.70 -9.10
C VAL A 201 -33.69 16.17 -8.93
N SER A 202 -34.64 17.07 -8.72
CA SER A 202 -36.03 16.74 -8.40
C SER A 202 -36.94 16.86 -9.62
N VAL A 203 -38.12 16.25 -9.57
CA VAL A 203 -39.14 16.47 -10.59
C VAL A 203 -39.93 17.74 -10.25
N GLY A 204 -39.45 18.91 -10.68
CA GLY A 204 -40.11 20.20 -10.46
C GLY A 204 -39.57 21.33 -11.35
N ASP A 205 -40.27 22.47 -11.35
CA ASP A 205 -40.00 23.62 -12.24
C ASP A 205 -38.65 24.32 -11.98
N HIS A 206 -38.01 23.99 -10.86
CA HIS A 206 -36.71 24.50 -10.40
C HIS A 206 -35.56 23.48 -10.57
N ASP A 207 -35.75 22.42 -11.35
CA ASP A 207 -34.66 21.50 -11.70
C ASP A 207 -33.94 22.00 -12.96
N HIS A 208 -32.81 22.67 -12.75
CA HIS A 208 -31.99 23.22 -13.81
C HIS A 208 -30.82 22.33 -14.21
N VAL A 209 -30.48 21.29 -13.43
CA VAL A 209 -29.30 20.45 -13.68
C VAL A 209 -29.48 19.66 -14.97
N LYS A 210 -30.64 19.03 -15.18
CA LYS A 210 -30.89 18.29 -16.42
C LYS A 210 -30.88 19.17 -17.67
N PRO A 211 -31.65 20.26 -17.75
CA PRO A 211 -31.61 21.15 -18.91
C PRO A 211 -30.21 21.75 -19.14
N ALA A 212 -29.45 22.00 -18.07
CA ALA A 212 -28.07 22.48 -18.20
C ALA A 212 -27.14 21.43 -18.82
N ILE A 213 -27.24 20.16 -18.39
CA ILE A 213 -26.48 19.05 -18.99
C ILE A 213 -26.83 18.89 -20.47
N GLU A 214 -28.12 18.89 -20.82
CA GLU A 214 -28.59 18.79 -22.21
C GLU A 214 -28.06 19.95 -23.07
N ARG A 215 -28.04 21.18 -22.53
CA ARG A 215 -27.50 22.37 -23.22
C ARG A 215 -25.98 22.33 -23.40
N LEU A 216 -25.28 21.63 -22.52
CA LEU A 216 -23.84 21.36 -22.67
C LEU A 216 -23.56 20.22 -23.66
N GLY A 217 -24.60 19.66 -24.31
CA GLY A 217 -24.48 18.55 -25.25
C GLY A 217 -24.36 17.19 -24.57
N GLY A 218 -24.65 17.12 -23.27
CA GLY A 218 -24.61 15.88 -22.51
C GLY A 218 -25.87 15.04 -22.60
N SER A 219 -25.76 13.79 -22.12
CA SER A 219 -26.86 12.84 -22.01
C SER A 219 -26.97 12.28 -20.60
N LEU A 220 -28.18 11.84 -20.24
CA LEU A 220 -28.46 11.21 -18.94
C LEU A 220 -28.80 9.73 -19.15
N ASP A 221 -28.13 8.85 -18.42
CA ASP A 221 -28.27 7.40 -18.54
C ASP A 221 -29.42 6.86 -17.68
N PHE A 222 -29.56 7.36 -16.44
CA PHE A 222 -30.71 7.05 -15.59
C PHE A 222 -31.02 8.19 -14.62
N TRP A 223 -32.28 8.26 -14.17
CA TRP A 223 -32.81 9.34 -13.33
C TRP A 223 -33.42 8.86 -12.01
N LYS A 224 -33.66 7.54 -11.87
CA LYS A 224 -34.29 6.96 -10.69
C LYS A 224 -33.69 5.60 -10.39
N VAL A 225 -33.51 5.33 -9.10
CA VAL A 225 -33.08 4.04 -8.59
C VAL A 225 -34.08 3.53 -7.55
N ALA A 226 -34.28 2.22 -7.49
CA ALA A 226 -35.24 1.58 -6.58
C ALA A 226 -34.67 1.46 -5.15
N VAL A 227 -34.39 2.59 -4.51
CA VAL A 227 -33.82 2.69 -3.15
C VAL A 227 -34.62 3.66 -2.27
N LYS A 228 -34.46 3.55 -0.95
CA LYS A 228 -35.06 4.48 0.03
C LYS A 228 -34.11 4.69 1.23
N PRO A 229 -33.77 5.94 1.60
CA PRO A 229 -34.06 7.20 0.89
C PRO A 229 -33.24 7.35 -0.42
N GLY A 230 -33.50 8.40 -1.21
CA GLY A 230 -32.67 8.72 -2.40
C GLY A 230 -33.18 8.16 -3.74
N LYS A 231 -34.50 8.15 -3.96
CA LYS A 231 -35.11 7.69 -5.23
C LYS A 231 -34.57 8.40 -6.49
N PRO A 232 -34.45 9.74 -6.54
CA PRO A 232 -33.80 10.41 -7.67
C PRO A 232 -32.28 10.35 -7.51
N VAL A 233 -31.62 9.68 -8.45
CA VAL A 233 -30.16 9.68 -8.64
C VAL A 233 -29.92 9.76 -10.12
N VAL A 234 -29.01 10.65 -10.52
CA VAL A 234 -28.73 10.94 -11.91
C VAL A 234 -27.31 10.56 -12.23
N LEU A 235 -27.16 9.81 -13.31
CA LEU A 235 -25.88 9.56 -13.95
C LEU A 235 -25.99 9.97 -15.41
N GLY A 236 -24.92 10.55 -15.93
CA GLY A 236 -24.82 10.96 -17.31
C GLY A 236 -23.40 11.39 -17.66
N GLN A 237 -23.25 11.90 -18.87
CA GLN A 237 -21.97 12.31 -19.43
C GLN A 237 -22.13 13.61 -20.22
N VAL A 238 -21.05 14.37 -20.30
CA VAL A 238 -20.92 15.57 -21.14
C VAL A 238 -19.63 15.39 -21.94
N GLY A 239 -19.74 15.34 -23.27
CA GLY A 239 -18.61 15.06 -24.19
C GLY A 239 -18.87 13.88 -25.09
#